data_AF-A0AAU9K810-F1
#
_entry.id   AF-A0AAU9K810-F1
#
_cell.length_a   1.000
_cell.length_b   1.000
_cell.length_c   1.000
_cell.angle_alpha   90.00
_cell.angle_beta   90.00
_cell.angle_gamma   90.00
#
_symmetry.space_group_name_H-M   'P 1'
#
loop_
_entity.id
_entity.type
_entity.pdbx_description
1 polymer ?
#
loop_
_entity_poly.entity_id
_entity_poly.type
_entity_poly.pdbx_seq_one_letter_code
_entity_poly.pdbx_strand_id
1 'polypeptide(L)'
;MSLYFGRGSNNITCRTAEIYTHNRLTPSKTLAEAKIQHLKFYRDACRRMPYILKNSSITNQIHPTQAKLNLATFLRQSLFARNPRVIDSLTIRGYDWLHSSIWCYNHHHNFVHMIMNPKIDDRGYNYLDDVRYANSSSFLKDFYSGKGEANY
;
A
#
# COMPACT_ATOMS: atom_id res chain seq x y z
N MET A 1 -29.80 19.41 -0.34
CA MET A 1 -28.60 20.04 -0.95
C MET A 1 -27.89 20.80 0.16
N SER A 2 -26.79 20.27 0.71
CA SER A 2 -26.03 20.95 1.77
C SER A 2 -24.54 20.89 1.43
N LEU A 3 -24.02 22.02 0.98
CA LEU A 3 -22.62 22.26 0.66
C LEU A 3 -21.91 22.72 1.93
N TYR A 4 -21.29 21.79 2.66
CA TYR A 4 -20.34 22.17 3.72
C TYR A 4 -18.99 22.50 3.07
N PHE A 5 -18.81 23.77 2.70
CA PHE A 5 -17.49 24.33 2.42
C PHE A 5 -16.70 24.41 3.75
N GLY A 6 -15.93 23.36 4.03
CA GLY A 6 -14.95 23.35 5.11
C GLY A 6 -13.79 24.28 4.79
N ARG A 7 -13.77 25.46 5.44
CA ARG A 7 -12.62 26.38 5.48
C ARG A 7 -11.36 25.65 5.96
N GLY A 8 -10.23 26.06 5.39
CA GLY A 8 -8.90 25.51 5.60
C GLY A 8 -8.58 25.25 7.07
N SER A 9 -8.58 23.99 7.43
CA SER A 9 -7.99 23.45 8.65
C SER A 9 -6.75 22.68 8.21
N ASN A 10 -5.69 22.74 9.01
CA ASN A 10 -4.51 21.92 8.79
C ASN A 10 -4.94 20.45 8.76
N ASN A 11 -5.00 19.85 7.57
CA ASN A 11 -5.35 18.44 7.33
C ASN A 11 -4.22 17.50 7.80
N ILE A 12 -3.51 17.85 8.87
CA ILE A 12 -2.42 17.02 9.40
C ILE A 12 -3.02 15.83 10.15
N THR A 13 -4.17 16.01 10.79
CA THR A 13 -4.94 14.96 11.48
C THR A 13 -6.18 14.59 10.67
N CYS A 14 -6.46 13.29 10.51
CA CYS A 14 -7.77 12.84 10.04
C CYS A 14 -8.82 13.30 11.06
N ARG A 15 -9.88 13.97 10.63
CA ARG A 15 -11.04 14.18 11.50
C ARG A 15 -11.66 12.81 11.80
N THR A 16 -12.20 12.61 12.99
CA THR A 16 -12.75 11.30 13.42
C THR A 16 -13.80 10.76 12.43
N ALA A 17 -14.61 11.64 11.84
CA ALA A 17 -15.58 11.29 10.81
C ALA A 17 -14.95 10.97 9.44
N GLU A 18 -13.79 11.54 9.11
CA GLU A 18 -13.07 11.31 7.84
C GLU A 18 -12.43 9.92 7.76
N ILE A 19 -12.38 9.15 8.85
CA ILE A 19 -11.88 7.77 8.82
C ILE A 19 -12.87 6.87 8.08
N TYR A 20 -14.17 7.11 8.25
CA TYR A 20 -15.24 6.26 7.73
C TYR A 20 -15.75 6.68 6.35
N THR A 21 -15.25 7.79 5.79
CA THR A 21 -15.69 8.25 4.47
C THR A 21 -15.17 7.34 3.37
N HIS A 22 -16.09 6.86 2.54
CA HIS A 22 -15.78 6.21 1.27
C HIS A 22 -15.63 7.27 0.18
N ASN A 23 -14.41 7.47 -0.30
CA ASN A 23 -14.13 8.46 -1.35
C ASN A 23 -14.52 7.89 -2.71
N ARG A 24 -15.60 8.41 -3.30
CA ARG A 24 -15.93 8.15 -4.71
C ARG A 24 -15.07 9.05 -5.59
N LEU A 25 -14.25 8.44 -6.45
CA LEU A 25 -13.40 9.16 -7.39
C LEU A 25 -14.19 9.58 -8.62
N THR A 26 -13.93 10.79 -9.10
CA THR A 26 -14.37 11.23 -10.43
C THR A 26 -13.36 10.76 -11.48
N PRO A 27 -13.80 10.23 -12.62
CA PRO A 27 -12.89 9.74 -13.65
C PRO A 27 -11.97 10.86 -14.16
N SER A 28 -10.68 10.56 -14.24
CA SER A 28 -9.65 11.48 -14.69
C SER A 28 -9.69 11.62 -16.22
N LYS A 29 -9.54 12.85 -16.71
CA LYS A 29 -9.42 13.11 -18.16
C LYS A 29 -7.97 13.06 -18.62
N THR A 30 -7.05 13.41 -17.72
CA THR A 30 -5.61 13.46 -18.00
C THR A 30 -4.80 12.55 -17.09
N LEU A 31 -3.58 12.21 -17.53
CA LEU A 31 -2.64 11.42 -16.72
C LEU A 31 -2.22 12.15 -15.45
N ALA A 32 -2.07 13.48 -15.51
CA ALA A 32 -1.69 14.30 -14.36
C ALA A 32 -2.77 14.25 -13.27
N GLU A 33 -4.05 14.38 -13.65
CA GLU A 33 -5.18 14.24 -12.73
C GLU A 33 -5.19 12.87 -12.06
N ALA A 34 -5.02 11.79 -12.84
CA ALA A 34 -5.01 10.43 -12.31
C ALA A 34 -3.89 10.23 -11.29
N LYS A 35 -2.68 10.76 -11.56
CA LYS A 35 -1.54 10.71 -10.62
C LYS A 35 -1.82 11.51 -9.35
N ILE A 36 -2.45 12.68 -9.45
CA ILE A 36 -2.85 13.49 -8.29
C ILE A 36 -3.88 12.74 -7.44
N GLN A 37 -4.87 12.09 -8.06
CA GLN A 37 -5.85 11.27 -7.36
C GLN A 37 -5.19 10.09 -6.64
N HIS A 38 -4.22 9.45 -7.29
CA HIS A 38 -3.43 8.36 -6.72
C HIS A 38 -2.62 8.81 -5.49
N LEU A 39 -2.04 10.02 -5.53
CA LEU A 39 -1.35 10.63 -4.39
C LEU A 39 -2.29 11.01 -3.24
N LYS A 40 -3.52 11.46 -3.55
CA LYS A 40 -4.55 11.71 -2.54
C LYS A 40 -4.91 10.43 -1.81
N PHE A 41 -5.11 9.34 -2.55
CA PHE A 41 -5.32 8.01 -1.98
C PHE A 41 -4.18 7.59 -1.04
N TYR A 42 -2.92 7.71 -1.48
CA TYR A 42 -1.76 7.38 -0.64
C TYR A 42 -1.79 8.16 0.69
N ARG A 43 -2.05 9.46 0.63
CA ARG A 43 -2.13 10.32 1.81
C ARG A 43 -3.22 9.87 2.77
N ASP A 44 -4.41 9.58 2.26
CA ASP A 44 -5.55 9.13 3.06
C ASP A 44 -5.28 7.78 3.71
N ALA A 45 -4.73 6.82 2.96
CA ALA A 45 -4.32 5.52 3.47
C ALA A 45 -3.25 5.66 4.57
N CYS A 46 -2.24 6.52 4.39
CA CYS A 46 -1.21 6.77 5.40
C CYS A 46 -1.76 7.32 6.71
N ARG A 47 -2.78 8.19 6.67
CA ARG A 47 -3.40 8.73 7.88
C ARG A 47 -4.24 7.70 8.62
N ARG A 48 -4.91 6.81 7.88
CA ARG A 48 -5.75 5.73 8.41
C ARG A 48 -4.93 4.50 8.84
N MET A 49 -3.66 4.42 8.46
CA MET A 49 -2.76 3.28 8.73
C MET A 49 -2.68 2.85 10.19
N PRO A 50 -2.48 3.75 11.18
CA PRO A 50 -2.38 3.32 12.59
C PRO A 50 -3.66 2.65 13.09
N TYR A 51 -4.81 3.15 12.63
CA TYR A 51 -6.12 2.58 12.95
C TYR A 51 -6.31 1.20 12.31
N ILE A 52 -5.97 1.06 11.03
CA ILE A 52 -6.06 -0.22 10.30
C ILE A 52 -5.18 -1.29 10.96
N LEU A 53 -3.94 -0.95 11.31
CA LEU A 53 -3.03 -1.90 11.96
C LEU A 53 -3.57 -2.36 13.31
N LYS A 54 -4.13 -1.43 14.10
CA LYS A 54 -4.74 -1.74 15.39
C LYS A 54 -5.95 -2.67 15.24
N ASN A 55 -6.83 -2.39 14.28
CA ASN A 55 -8.04 -3.18 14.05
C ASN A 55 -7.76 -4.58 13.47
N SER A 56 -6.72 -4.71 12.66
CA SER A 56 -6.33 -5.98 12.04
C SER A 56 -5.43 -6.85 12.92
N SER A 57 -5.07 -6.38 14.12
CA SER A 57 -4.15 -7.07 15.05
C SER A 57 -2.74 -7.32 14.48
N ILE A 58 -2.33 -6.56 13.46
CA ILE A 58 -1.03 -6.70 12.75
C ILE A 58 0.02 -5.73 13.32
N THR A 59 -0.34 -4.94 14.33
CA THR A 59 0.59 -4.01 15.01
C THR A 59 1.89 -4.67 15.49
N ASN A 60 1.84 -5.97 15.79
CA ASN A 60 2.98 -6.73 16.27
C ASN A 60 3.91 -7.21 15.15
N GLN A 61 3.42 -7.24 13.90
CA GLN A 61 4.16 -7.74 12.74
C GLN A 61 4.79 -6.59 11.94
N ILE A 62 4.18 -5.40 11.93
CA ILE A 62 4.69 -4.27 11.16
C ILE A 62 4.48 -2.92 11.85
N HIS A 63 5.56 -2.11 11.87
CA HIS A 63 5.48 -0.74 12.35
C HIS A 63 4.72 0.15 11.34
N PRO A 64 3.87 1.10 11.78
CA PRO A 64 3.12 1.99 10.89
C PRO A 64 3.98 2.73 9.85
N THR A 65 5.22 3.11 10.20
CA THR A 65 6.16 3.73 9.26
C THR A 65 6.56 2.79 8.13
N GLN A 66 6.84 1.53 8.45
CA GLN A 66 7.19 0.51 7.46
C GLN A 66 6.00 0.20 6.55
N ALA A 67 4.79 0.09 7.11
CA ALA A 67 3.57 -0.11 6.34
C ALA A 67 3.33 1.03 5.33
N LYS A 68 3.61 2.28 5.69
CA LYS A 68 3.52 3.44 4.78
C LYS A 68 4.57 3.39 3.66
N LEU A 69 5.78 2.90 3.93
CA LEU A 69 6.83 2.72 2.93
C LEU A 69 6.51 1.57 1.96
N ASN A 70 5.99 0.46 2.49
CA ASN A 70 5.54 -0.67 1.71
C ASN A 70 4.40 -0.28 0.77
N LEU A 71 3.41 0.46 1.29
CA LEU A 71 2.33 1.02 0.47
C LEU A 71 2.87 1.93 -0.65
N ALA A 72 3.83 2.82 -0.34
CA ALA A 72 4.43 3.67 -1.36
C ALA A 72 5.13 2.86 -2.45
N THR A 73 5.83 1.79 -2.06
CA THR A 73 6.51 0.88 -3.00
C THR A 73 5.52 0.16 -3.90
N PHE A 74 4.41 -0.34 -3.33
CA PHE A 74 3.33 -0.96 -4.10
C PHE A 74 2.74 0.03 -5.12
N LEU A 75 2.39 1.24 -4.69
CA LEU A 75 1.81 2.25 -5.58
C LEU A 75 2.77 2.71 -6.68
N ARG A 76 4.07 2.76 -6.40
CA ARG A 76 5.10 3.07 -7.40
C ARG A 76 5.18 2.05 -8.54
N GLN A 77 4.72 0.81 -8.34
CA GLN A 77 4.64 -0.18 -9.45
C GLN A 77 3.73 0.31 -10.58
N SER A 78 2.71 1.13 -10.24
CA SER A 78 1.80 1.73 -11.22
C SER A 78 2.37 2.95 -11.95
N LEU A 79 3.59 3.43 -11.63
CA LEU A 79 4.20 4.61 -12.26
C LEU A 79 4.38 4.46 -13.78
N PHE A 80 4.56 3.23 -14.25
CA PHE A 80 4.78 2.93 -15.66
C PHE A 80 3.47 2.89 -16.48
N ALA A 81 2.31 2.94 -15.82
CA ALA A 81 1.03 2.98 -16.50
C ALA A 81 0.84 4.32 -17.22
N ARG A 82 0.70 4.26 -18.56
CA ARG A 82 0.45 5.46 -19.39
C ARG A 82 -1.04 5.79 -19.55
N ASN A 83 -1.92 4.81 -19.30
CA ASN A 83 -3.36 5.00 -19.44
C ASN A 83 -3.97 5.55 -18.14
N PRO A 84 -4.58 6.75 -18.13
CA PRO A 84 -5.17 7.35 -16.93
C PRO A 84 -6.28 6.48 -16.33
N ARG A 85 -7.07 5.78 -17.16
CA ARG A 85 -8.17 4.91 -16.68
C ARG A 85 -7.66 3.73 -15.86
N VAL A 86 -6.45 3.24 -16.15
CA VAL A 86 -5.81 2.15 -15.39
C VAL A 86 -5.38 2.66 -14.02
N ILE A 87 -4.86 3.87 -13.94
CA ILE A 87 -4.50 4.49 -12.65
C ILE A 87 -5.75 4.77 -11.82
N ASP A 88 -6.82 5.27 -12.44
CA ASP A 88 -8.10 5.50 -11.76
C ASP A 88 -8.69 4.19 -11.23
N SER A 89 -8.71 3.12 -12.03
CA SER A 89 -9.26 1.83 -11.58
C SER A 89 -8.46 1.22 -10.44
N LEU A 90 -7.13 1.33 -10.47
CA LEU A 90 -6.26 0.95 -9.35
C LEU A 90 -6.55 1.77 -8.10
N THR A 91 -6.79 3.08 -8.27
CA THR A 91 -7.05 3.97 -7.14
C THR A 91 -8.44 3.72 -6.54
N ILE A 92 -9.46 3.48 -7.35
CA ILE A 92 -10.82 3.09 -6.91
C ILE A 92 -10.73 1.78 -6.11
N ARG A 93 -10.08 0.76 -6.66
CA ARG A 93 -9.87 -0.52 -5.96
C ARG A 93 -9.11 -0.34 -4.66
N GLY A 94 -8.10 0.53 -4.64
CA GLY A 94 -7.38 0.90 -3.43
C GLY A 94 -8.29 1.49 -2.35
N TYR A 95 -9.21 2.39 -2.72
CA TYR A 95 -10.21 2.94 -1.80
C TYR A 95 -11.21 1.90 -1.32
N ASP A 96 -11.64 0.96 -2.17
CA ASP A 96 -12.53 -0.13 -1.78
C ASP A 96 -11.88 -1.00 -0.70
N TRP A 97 -10.62 -1.43 -0.92
CA TRP A 97 -9.88 -2.23 0.06
C TRP A 97 -9.56 -1.45 1.34
N LEU A 98 -9.22 -0.17 1.22
CA LEU A 98 -9.01 0.71 2.36
C LEU A 98 -10.30 0.82 3.20
N HIS A 99 -11.44 1.02 2.54
CA HIS A 99 -12.75 1.06 3.19
C HIS A 99 -13.08 -0.27 3.87
N SER A 100 -12.92 -1.40 3.19
CA SER A 100 -13.10 -2.73 3.77
C SER A 100 -12.22 -2.96 5.00
N SER A 101 -11.00 -2.43 5.01
CA SER A 101 -10.06 -2.60 6.13
C SER A 101 -10.43 -1.79 7.36
N ILE A 102 -11.02 -0.61 7.16
CA ILE A 102 -11.48 0.25 8.26
C ILE A 102 -12.69 -0.38 8.96
N TRP A 103 -13.60 -0.95 8.18
CA TRP A 103 -14.82 -1.60 8.68
C TRP A 103 -14.63 -3.09 9.03
N CYS A 104 -13.41 -3.61 8.93
CA CYS A 104 -13.10 -5.03 9.14
C CYS A 104 -13.98 -5.99 8.31
N TYR A 105 -14.33 -5.61 7.08
CA TYR A 105 -15.04 -6.48 6.16
C TYR A 105 -14.14 -7.59 5.59
N ASN A 106 -14.74 -8.58 4.93
CA ASN A 106 -14.08 -9.80 4.45
C ASN A 106 -12.83 -9.54 3.58
N HIS A 107 -12.73 -8.39 2.91
CA HIS A 107 -11.65 -8.08 1.97
C HIS A 107 -10.47 -7.28 2.56
N HIS A 108 -10.40 -7.09 3.88
CA HIS A 108 -9.30 -6.36 4.52
C HIS A 108 -7.92 -6.98 4.25
N HIS A 109 -7.84 -8.30 4.07
CA HIS A 109 -6.61 -9.02 3.73
C HIS A 109 -5.94 -8.48 2.46
N ASN A 110 -6.70 -7.99 1.47
CA ASN A 110 -6.12 -7.41 0.24
C ASN A 110 -5.29 -6.16 0.52
N PHE A 111 -5.80 -5.29 1.41
CA PHE A 111 -5.05 -4.11 1.83
C PHE A 111 -3.86 -4.50 2.70
N VAL A 112 -4.02 -5.50 3.57
CA VAL A 112 -2.95 -6.07 4.39
C VAL A 112 -1.80 -6.58 3.51
N HIS A 113 -2.09 -7.32 2.43
CA HIS A 113 -1.07 -7.79 1.49
C HIS A 113 -0.28 -6.64 0.85
N MET A 114 -0.91 -5.51 0.56
CA MET A 114 -0.22 -4.32 0.03
C MET A 114 0.78 -3.72 1.04
N ILE A 115 0.42 -3.72 2.33
CA ILE A 115 1.23 -3.07 3.38
C ILE A 115 2.26 -4.00 4.00
N MET A 116 2.04 -5.32 4.01
CA MET A 116 2.97 -6.27 4.63
C MET A 116 4.22 -6.54 3.79
N ASN A 117 4.21 -6.21 2.50
CA ASN A 117 5.28 -6.48 1.53
C ASN A 117 5.68 -7.97 1.48
N PRO A 118 5.29 -8.71 0.42
CA PRO A 118 5.65 -10.13 0.28
C PRO A 118 7.15 -10.38 0.04
N LYS A 119 7.98 -9.32 -0.03
CA LYS A 119 9.45 -9.45 -0.04
C LYS A 119 10.06 -9.61 1.34
N ILE A 120 9.26 -9.67 2.40
CA ILE A 120 9.68 -10.34 3.63
C ILE A 120 9.67 -11.82 3.27
N ASP A 121 10.84 -12.35 2.92
CA ASP A 121 11.02 -13.80 2.94
C ASP A 121 10.59 -14.28 4.34
N ASP A 122 9.71 -15.28 4.43
CA ASP A 122 9.33 -15.88 5.73
C ASP A 122 10.57 -16.34 6.50
N ARG A 123 11.68 -16.53 5.79
CA ARG A 123 13.03 -16.60 6.34
C ARG A 123 13.49 -15.16 6.64
N GLY A 124 13.24 -14.68 7.84
CA GLY A 124 13.77 -13.39 8.32
C GLY A 124 15.29 -13.25 8.10
N TYR A 125 15.81 -12.04 8.26
CA TYR A 125 17.24 -11.74 8.07
C TYR A 125 18.15 -12.77 8.77
N ASN A 126 18.93 -13.52 7.99
CA ASN A 126 19.86 -14.53 8.49
C ASN A 126 21.30 -14.10 8.20
N TYR A 127 22.00 -13.64 9.25
CA TYR A 127 23.41 -13.24 9.17
C TYR A 127 24.33 -14.33 8.60
N LEU A 128 24.00 -15.62 8.82
CA LEU A 128 24.81 -16.72 8.30
C LEU A 128 24.76 -16.82 6.77
N ASP A 129 23.65 -16.40 6.15
CA ASP A 129 23.55 -16.35 4.69
C ASP A 129 24.40 -15.20 4.11
N ASP A 130 24.52 -14.07 4.82
CA ASP A 130 25.43 -12.98 4.42
C ASP A 130 26.89 -13.43 4.45
N VAL A 131 27.29 -14.19 5.48
CA VAL A 131 28.66 -14.74 5.57
C VAL A 131 28.88 -15.81 4.51
N ARG A 132 27.94 -16.74 4.36
CA ARG A 132 28.03 -17.85 3.40
C ARG A 132 28.09 -17.36 1.95
N TYR A 133 27.36 -16.30 1.64
CA TYR A 133 27.23 -15.79 0.28
C TYR A 133 27.85 -14.40 0.08
N ALA A 134 28.78 -13.97 0.93
CA ALA A 134 29.39 -12.63 0.87
C ALA A 134 29.99 -12.30 -0.51
N ASN A 135 30.59 -13.30 -1.17
CA ASN A 135 31.24 -13.18 -2.48
C ASN A 135 30.44 -13.83 -3.63
N SER A 136 29.20 -14.24 -3.38
CA SER A 136 28.38 -14.92 -4.39
C SER A 136 27.57 -13.92 -5.21
N SER A 137 27.43 -14.18 -6.52
CA SER A 137 26.51 -13.41 -7.37
C SER A 137 25.06 -13.57 -6.88
N SER A 138 24.20 -12.60 -7.20
CA SER A 138 22.75 -12.69 -6.90
C SER A 138 22.14 -13.97 -7.47
N PHE A 139 22.54 -14.35 -8.69
CA PHE A 139 22.15 -15.62 -9.31
C PHE A 139 22.52 -16.85 -8.46
N LEU A 140 23.76 -16.94 -7.95
CA LEU A 140 24.19 -18.08 -7.12
C LEU A 140 23.44 -18.13 -5.79
N LYS A 141 23.14 -16.97 -5.19
CA LYS A 141 22.30 -16.90 -3.98
C LYS A 141 20.91 -17.45 -4.23
N ASP A 142 20.30 -17.07 -5.34
CA ASP A 142 18.96 -17.53 -5.74
C ASP A 142 18.97 -19.03 -6.09
N PHE A 143 20.03 -19.50 -6.74
CA PHE A 143 20.24 -20.92 -7.05
C PHE A 143 20.37 -21.77 -5.77
N TYR A 144 21.24 -21.38 -4.82
CA TYR A 144 21.44 -22.14 -3.59
C TYR A 144 20.26 -22.05 -2.61
N SER A 145 19.49 -20.97 -2.66
CA SER A 145 18.28 -20.83 -1.85
C SER A 145 17.05 -21.54 -2.45
N GLY A 146 17.18 -22.07 -3.67
CA GLY A 146 16.09 -22.72 -4.40
C GLY A 146 15.03 -21.74 -4.91
N LYS A 147 15.35 -20.44 -5.01
CA LYS A 147 14.45 -19.36 -5.45
C LYS A 147 14.45 -19.13 -6.97
N GLY A 148 14.84 -20.11 -7.76
CA GLY A 148 14.71 -20.07 -9.22
C GLY A 148 13.41 -20.71 -9.68
N GLU A 149 12.61 -19.99 -10.47
CA GLU A 149 11.65 -20.67 -11.35
C GLU A 149 12.42 -21.64 -12.24
N ALA A 150 11.88 -22.85 -12.43
CA ALA A 150 12.49 -23.79 -13.35
C ALA A 150 12.43 -23.18 -14.76
N ASN A 151 13.60 -23.01 -15.39
CA ASN A 151 13.69 -22.61 -16.79
C ASN A 151 13.12 -23.74 -17.66
N TYR A 152 11.81 -23.77 -17.88
CA TYR A 152 11.14 -24.55 -18.91
C TYR A 152 10.39 -23.62 -19.85
#